data_AF-A0A6L7XTE8-F1
#
_entry.id   AF-A0A6L7XTE8-F1
#
_cell.length_a   1.000
_cell.length_b   1.000
_cell.length_c   1.000
_cell.angle_alpha   90.00
_cell.angle_beta   90.00
_cell.angle_gamma   90.00
#
_symmetry.space_group_name_H-M   'P 1'
#
loop_
_entity.id
_entity.type
_entity.pdbx_description
1 polymer ?
#
loop_
_entity_poly.entity_id
_entity_poly.type
_entity_poly.pdbx_seq_one_letter_code
_entity_poly.pdbx_strand_id
1 'polypeptide(L)'
;FGNFGQANYGAAKMAMLGLMNVLAIEGAAHNVRVNCLAPGAATRMTASVPGSTIDMSNPPPEMSPALVTPAVLYMCSEDAPSAHTIHAAGGRYSRSQTFTNEGVSLGLEANVEDLTDQVAQVVDMGAASAFDPLARRRRG
;
A
#
# COMPACT_ATOMS: atom_id res chain seq x y z
N PHE A 1 5.22 0.97 6.40
CA PHE A 1 5.00 2.39 6.12
C PHE A 1 5.11 3.17 7.42
N GLY A 2 5.57 4.42 7.36
CA GLY A 2 5.81 5.26 8.53
C GLY A 2 7.29 5.61 8.66
N ASN A 3 7.56 6.85 9.07
CA ASN A 3 8.90 7.35 9.36
C ASN A 3 8.83 8.31 10.55
N PHE A 4 9.88 8.33 11.37
CA PHE A 4 9.94 9.21 12.53
C PHE A 4 9.82 10.68 12.12
N GLY A 5 9.10 11.49 12.90
CA GLY A 5 8.88 12.91 12.60
C GLY A 5 7.97 13.21 11.40
N GLN A 6 7.34 12.19 10.81
CA GLN A 6 6.50 12.33 9.61
C GLN A 6 5.07 11.82 9.83
N ALA A 7 4.51 12.01 11.03
CA ALA A 7 3.17 11.51 11.37
C ALA A 7 2.07 12.03 10.42
N ASN A 8 2.07 13.34 10.13
CA ASN A 8 1.15 13.97 9.18
C ASN A 8 1.31 13.41 7.75
N TYR A 9 2.55 13.27 7.29
CA TYR A 9 2.86 12.73 5.97
C TYR A 9 2.47 11.25 5.88
N GLY A 10 2.78 10.44 6.89
CA GLY A 10 2.42 9.04 6.98
C GLY A 10 0.90 8.83 6.94
N ALA A 11 0.15 9.61 7.72
CA ALA A 11 -1.30 9.61 7.70
C ALA A 11 -1.86 9.94 6.30
N ALA A 12 -1.40 11.04 5.70
CA ALA A 12 -1.84 11.46 4.38
C ALA A 12 -1.51 10.43 3.28
N LYS A 13 -0.32 9.81 3.32
CA LYS A 13 0.08 8.80 2.33
C LYS A 13 -0.69 7.50 2.47
N MET A 14 -1.02 7.07 3.69
CA MET A 14 -1.87 5.90 3.88
C MET A 14 -3.34 6.16 3.49
N ALA A 15 -3.83 7.40 3.66
CA ALA A 15 -5.17 7.78 3.19
C ALA A 15 -5.34 7.60 1.67
N MET A 16 -4.27 7.78 0.88
CA MET A 16 -4.29 7.52 -0.56
C MET A 16 -4.63 6.06 -0.89
N LEU A 17 -4.27 5.09 -0.05
CA LEU A 17 -4.62 3.68 -0.28
C LEU A 17 -6.13 3.45 -0.11
N GLY A 18 -6.74 4.09 0.89
CA GLY A 18 -8.19 4.07 1.09
C GLY A 18 -8.93 4.72 -0.09
N LEU A 19 -8.46 5.89 -0.53
CA LEU A 19 -9.00 6.58 -1.70
C LEU A 19 -8.90 5.73 -2.97
N MET A 20 -7.74 5.12 -3.23
CA MET A 20 -7.53 4.21 -4.36
C MET A 20 -8.54 3.07 -4.34
N ASN A 21 -8.77 2.42 -3.20
CA ASN A 21 -9.70 1.30 -3.09
C ASN A 21 -11.13 1.71 -3.47
N VAL A 22 -11.60 2.85 -2.97
CA VAL A 22 -12.96 3.36 -3.27
C VAL A 22 -13.09 3.73 -4.75
N LEU A 23 -12.14 4.50 -5.28
CA LEU A 23 -12.17 4.91 -6.69
C LEU A 23 -12.01 3.73 -7.65
N ALA A 24 -11.28 2.68 -7.28
CA ALA A 24 -11.19 1.46 -8.07
C ALA A 24 -12.54 0.74 -8.16
N ILE A 25 -13.32 0.70 -7.07
CA ILE A 25 -14.67 0.12 -7.05
C ILE A 25 -15.62 0.95 -7.92
N GLU A 26 -15.66 2.27 -7.71
CA GLU A 26 -16.55 3.19 -8.44
C GLU A 26 -16.21 3.23 -9.94
N GLY A 27 -14.92 3.23 -10.27
CA GLY A 27 -14.42 3.32 -11.64
C GLY A 27 -14.56 2.03 -12.46
N ALA A 28 -14.72 0.88 -11.81
CA ALA A 28 -14.72 -0.43 -12.47
C ALA A 28 -15.79 -0.54 -13.59
N ALA A 29 -16.99 -0.02 -13.35
CA ALA A 29 -18.08 -0.03 -14.32
C ALA A 29 -17.79 0.82 -15.58
N HIS A 30 -16.85 1.74 -15.49
CA HIS A 30 -16.45 2.66 -16.55
C HIS A 30 -15.07 2.34 -17.14
N ASN A 31 -14.53 1.16 -16.86
CA ASN A 31 -13.17 0.76 -17.27
C ASN A 31 -12.08 1.72 -16.75
N VAL A 32 -12.34 2.44 -15.65
CA VAL A 32 -11.38 3.32 -14.98
C VAL A 32 -10.61 2.49 -13.96
N ARG A 33 -9.28 2.43 -14.13
CA ARG A 33 -8.35 1.73 -13.25
C ARG A 33 -7.66 2.74 -12.35
N VAL A 34 -7.57 2.43 -11.06
CA VAL A 34 -6.94 3.32 -10.07
C VAL A 34 -5.92 2.55 -9.28
N ASN A 35 -4.70 3.06 -9.22
CA ASN A 35 -3.58 2.42 -8.53
C ASN A 35 -2.79 3.47 -7.73
N CYS A 36 -2.01 3.02 -6.76
CA CYS A 36 -1.09 3.85 -5.99
C CYS A 36 0.35 3.52 -6.36
N LEU A 37 1.16 4.57 -6.55
CA LEU A 37 2.60 4.46 -6.74
C LEU A 37 3.31 4.85 -5.45
N ALA A 38 4.25 4.02 -5.01
CA ALA A 38 5.21 4.30 -3.95
C ALA A 38 6.61 4.48 -4.59
N PRO A 39 6.97 5.69 -5.02
CA PRO A 39 8.23 5.94 -5.71
C PRO A 39 9.39 6.15 -4.73
N GLY A 40 10.57 5.68 -5.10
CA GLY A 40 11.84 6.06 -4.48
C GLY A 40 12.77 6.68 -5.52
N ALA A 41 13.01 7.99 -5.39
CA ALA A 41 13.90 8.74 -6.27
C ALA A 41 14.48 9.97 -5.56
N ALA A 42 15.62 10.46 -6.03
CA ALA A 42 16.24 11.70 -5.58
C ALA A 42 15.46 12.88 -6.15
N THR A 43 14.96 13.73 -5.27
CA THR A 43 14.22 14.94 -5.58
C THR A 43 14.58 16.01 -4.55
N ARG A 44 14.26 17.27 -4.83
CA ARG A 44 14.39 18.35 -3.83
C ARG A 44 13.64 18.01 -2.53
N MET A 45 12.49 17.36 -2.63
CA MET A 45 11.71 16.92 -1.47
C MET A 45 12.47 15.86 -0.65
N THR A 46 13.01 14.82 -1.26
CA THR A 46 13.73 13.75 -0.55
C THR A 46 15.10 14.18 -0.04
N ALA A 47 15.75 15.14 -0.70
CA ALA A 47 16.97 15.79 -0.20
C ALA A 47 16.70 16.67 1.03
N SER A 48 15.49 17.23 1.17
CA SER A 48 15.12 18.07 2.33
C SER A 48 14.72 17.27 3.58
N VAL A 49 14.63 15.94 3.50
CA VAL A 49 14.30 15.10 4.65
C VAL A 49 15.43 15.18 5.69
N PRO A 50 15.14 15.40 6.99
CA PRO A 50 16.17 15.40 8.03
C PRO A 50 17.01 14.11 8.00
N GLY A 51 18.34 14.26 7.97
CA GLY A 51 19.29 13.14 7.88
C GLY A 51 19.53 12.60 6.46
N SER A 52 18.95 13.21 5.43
CA SER A 52 19.21 12.86 4.03
C SER A 52 20.64 13.22 3.63
N THR A 53 21.29 12.31 2.91
CA THR A 53 22.64 12.49 2.33
C THR A 53 22.60 12.73 0.82
N ILE A 54 21.40 12.96 0.25
CA ILE A 54 21.20 13.13 -1.19
C ILE A 54 21.76 14.48 -1.64
N ASP A 55 22.84 14.45 -2.41
CA ASP A 55 23.33 15.60 -3.17
C ASP A 55 22.56 15.71 -4.49
N MET A 56 21.77 16.77 -4.65
CA MET A 56 20.99 16.99 -5.88
C MET A 56 21.85 17.41 -7.09
N SER A 57 23.10 17.84 -6.88
CA SER A 57 24.03 18.14 -7.97
C SER A 57 24.66 16.88 -8.57
N ASN A 58 24.70 15.79 -7.80
CA ASN A 58 25.21 14.49 -8.22
C ASN A 58 24.43 13.35 -7.53
N PRO A 59 23.15 13.15 -7.87
CA PRO A 59 22.33 12.15 -7.20
C PRO A 59 22.78 10.73 -7.55
N PRO A 60 22.66 9.76 -6.63
CA PRO A 60 22.98 8.37 -6.92
C PRO A 60 22.14 7.83 -8.09
N PRO A 61 22.74 7.10 -9.04
CA PRO A 61 22.03 6.63 -10.24
C PRO A 61 20.84 5.71 -9.91
N GLU A 62 20.91 4.93 -8.84
CA GLU A 62 19.81 4.09 -8.33
C GLU A 62 18.62 4.90 -7.80
N MET A 63 18.81 6.19 -7.53
CA MET A 63 17.75 7.11 -7.15
C MET A 63 17.24 7.94 -8.34
N SER A 64 17.61 7.60 -9.57
CA SER A 64 17.12 8.29 -10.76
C SER A 64 15.59 8.16 -10.89
N PRO A 65 14.84 9.27 -11.10
CA PRO A 65 13.42 9.23 -11.41
C PRO A 65 13.08 8.37 -12.65
N ALA A 66 14.04 8.17 -13.56
CA ALA A 66 13.86 7.28 -14.70
C ALA A 66 13.57 5.84 -14.28
N LEU A 67 14.05 5.39 -13.12
CA LEU A 67 13.79 4.05 -12.58
C LEU A 67 12.37 3.90 -11.99
N VAL A 68 11.64 5.00 -11.83
CA VAL A 68 10.22 5.00 -11.44
C VAL A 68 9.31 4.92 -12.69
N THR A 69 9.80 5.41 -13.82
CA THR A 69 9.02 5.59 -15.06
C THR A 69 8.38 4.29 -15.56
N PRO A 70 9.04 3.11 -15.56
CA PRO A 70 8.41 1.87 -16.03
C PRO A 70 7.14 1.50 -15.27
N ALA A 71 7.11 1.71 -13.95
CA ALA A 71 5.91 1.43 -13.15
C ALA A 71 4.76 2.38 -13.50
N VAL A 72 5.05 3.68 -13.72
CA VAL A 72 4.05 4.66 -14.15
C VAL A 72 3.46 4.28 -15.51
N LEU A 73 4.31 3.97 -16.49
CA LEU A 73 3.86 3.59 -17.83
C LEU A 73 3.01 2.32 -17.79
N TYR A 74 3.42 1.31 -17.01
CA TYR A 74 2.62 0.09 -16.81
C TYR A 74 1.25 0.40 -16.19
N MET A 75 1.21 1.22 -15.14
CA MET A 75 -0.04 1.60 -14.45
C MET A 75 -1.00 2.45 -15.30
N CYS A 76 -0.53 3.01 -16.40
CA CYS A 76 -1.33 3.78 -17.38
C CYS A 76 -1.54 3.03 -18.71
N SER A 77 -1.04 1.81 -18.84
CA SER A 77 -1.19 0.99 -20.04
C SER A 77 -2.57 0.32 -20.12
N GLU A 78 -2.88 -0.30 -21.27
CA GLU A 78 -4.09 -1.11 -21.43
C GLU A 78 -4.11 -2.33 -20.48
N ASP A 79 -2.92 -2.87 -20.17
CA ASP A 79 -2.68 -3.97 -19.24
C ASP A 79 -2.55 -3.53 -17.78
N ALA A 80 -2.86 -2.26 -17.48
CA ALA A 80 -2.77 -1.74 -16.14
C ALA A 80 -3.65 -2.56 -15.17
N PRO A 81 -3.16 -2.82 -13.95
CA PRO A 81 -3.98 -3.41 -12.90
C PRO A 81 -4.98 -2.37 -12.38
N SER A 82 -5.78 -2.75 -11.39
CA SER A 82 -6.55 -1.80 -10.58
C SER A 82 -6.44 -2.20 -9.11
N ALA A 83 -6.54 -1.21 -8.20
CA ALA A 83 -6.36 -1.36 -6.76
C ALA A 83 -5.00 -1.95 -6.34
N HIS A 84 -3.94 -1.68 -7.10
CA HIS A 84 -2.58 -2.11 -6.74
C HIS A 84 -1.75 -0.95 -6.20
N THR A 85 -0.97 -1.22 -5.14
CA THR A 85 0.07 -0.31 -4.65
C THR A 85 1.44 -0.80 -5.09
N ILE A 86 2.02 -0.17 -6.11
CA ILE A 86 3.29 -0.58 -6.71
C ILE A 86 4.42 0.29 -6.18
N HIS A 87 5.50 -0.34 -5.72
CA HIS A 87 6.75 0.30 -5.33
C HIS A 87 7.70 0.27 -6.52
N ALA A 88 8.40 1.38 -6.74
CA ALA A 88 9.41 1.50 -7.80
C ALA A 88 10.58 2.35 -7.30
N ALA A 89 11.75 1.74 -7.16
CA ALA A 89 12.98 2.41 -6.73
C ALA A 89 14.19 1.54 -7.08
N GLY A 90 15.31 2.14 -7.51
CA GLY A 90 16.57 1.40 -7.71
C GLY A 90 16.50 0.23 -8.70
N GLY A 91 15.57 0.26 -9.66
CA GLY A 91 15.33 -0.84 -10.60
C GLY A 91 14.59 -2.04 -9.99
N ARG A 92 14.13 -1.95 -8.74
CA ARG A 92 13.29 -2.96 -8.09
C ARG A 92 11.83 -2.52 -8.10
N TYR A 93 10.95 -3.48 -8.40
CA TYR A 93 9.51 -3.30 -8.41
C TYR A 93 8.86 -4.34 -7.49
N SER A 94 7.93 -3.91 -6.65
CA SER A 94 7.19 -4.79 -5.76
C SER A 94 5.79 -4.23 -5.50
N ARG A 95 4.93 -5.02 -4.85
CA ARG A 95 3.58 -4.59 -4.46
C ARG A 95 3.39 -4.73 -2.95
N SER A 96 2.64 -3.81 -2.36
CA SER A 96 2.05 -4.00 -1.02
C SER A 96 0.56 -4.32 -1.12
N GLN A 97 0.08 -5.12 -0.18
CA GLN A 97 -1.33 -5.45 -0.03
C GLN A 97 -1.67 -5.66 1.44
N THR A 98 -2.92 -5.33 1.81
CA THR A 98 -3.48 -5.57 3.13
C THR A 98 -3.94 -7.03 3.22
N PHE A 99 -3.73 -7.67 4.37
CA PHE A 99 -4.15 -9.03 4.64
C PHE A 99 -5.03 -9.06 5.90
N THR A 100 -5.93 -10.02 5.97
CA THR A 100 -6.79 -10.27 7.13
C THR A 100 -6.87 -11.78 7.36
N ASN A 101 -6.68 -12.22 8.60
CA ASN A 101 -6.84 -13.60 9.01
C ASN A 101 -8.30 -13.91 9.35
N GLU A 102 -8.61 -15.18 9.67
CA GLU A 102 -9.97 -15.58 10.06
C GLU A 102 -10.35 -15.11 11.46
N GLY A 103 -9.36 -14.90 12.33
CA GLY A 103 -9.59 -14.50 13.72
C GLY A 103 -10.31 -15.58 14.53
N VAL A 104 -11.17 -15.13 15.45
CA VAL A 104 -11.95 -15.99 16.37
C VAL A 104 -13.39 -15.49 16.47
N SER A 105 -14.31 -16.40 16.75
CA SER A 105 -15.74 -16.08 16.97
C SER A 105 -16.10 -16.32 18.44
N LEU A 106 -16.11 -15.26 19.24
CA LEU A 106 -16.39 -15.32 20.68
C LEU A 106 -17.87 -15.14 21.05
N GLY A 107 -18.72 -14.81 20.08
CA GLY A 107 -20.14 -14.53 20.31
C GLY A 107 -20.42 -13.11 20.83
N LEU A 108 -21.70 -12.82 21.10
CA LEU A 108 -22.15 -11.47 21.49
C LEU A 108 -21.86 -11.13 22.96
N GLU A 109 -21.55 -12.12 23.80
CA GLU A 109 -21.21 -11.93 25.22
C GLU A 109 -19.70 -11.93 25.47
N ALA A 110 -18.89 -11.80 24.41
CA ALA A 110 -17.44 -11.79 24.49
C ALA A 110 -16.92 -10.73 25.48
N ASN A 111 -16.00 -11.14 26.34
CA ASN A 111 -15.30 -10.26 27.28
C ASN A 111 -13.79 -10.22 26.99
N VAL A 112 -13.04 -9.44 27.78
CA VAL A 112 -11.60 -9.26 27.56
C VAL A 112 -10.81 -10.53 27.91
N GLU A 113 -11.29 -11.32 28.86
CA GLU A 113 -10.71 -12.59 29.26
C GLU A 113 -10.78 -13.59 28.11
N ASP A 114 -11.97 -13.80 27.51
CA ASP A 114 -12.18 -14.69 26.36
C ASP A 114 -11.29 -14.32 25.16
N LEU A 115 -11.13 -13.01 24.90
CA LEU A 115 -10.26 -12.51 23.83
C LEU A 115 -8.79 -12.75 24.13
N THR A 116 -8.37 -12.52 25.37
CA THR A 116 -6.97 -12.67 25.79
C THR A 116 -6.56 -14.14 25.73
N ASP A 117 -7.45 -15.05 26.14
CA ASP A 117 -7.22 -16.50 26.08
C ASP A 117 -6.99 -17.00 24.64
N GLN A 118 -7.56 -16.31 23.65
CA GLN A 118 -7.44 -16.67 22.23
C GLN A 118 -6.57 -15.70 21.41
N VAL A 119 -5.84 -14.78 22.06
CA VAL A 119 -5.10 -13.72 21.35
C VAL A 119 -4.07 -14.28 20.37
N ALA A 120 -3.49 -15.45 20.67
CA ALA A 120 -2.55 -16.13 19.79
C ALA A 120 -3.16 -16.44 18.42
N GLN A 121 -4.43 -16.87 18.37
CA GLN A 121 -5.15 -17.11 17.12
C GLN A 121 -5.56 -15.80 16.44
N VAL A 122 -5.94 -14.77 17.22
CA VAL A 122 -6.32 -13.45 16.69
C VAL A 122 -5.18 -12.78 15.93
N VAL A 123 -3.94 -12.93 16.40
CA VAL A 123 -2.77 -12.30 15.77
C VAL A 123 -2.03 -13.21 14.79
N ASP A 124 -2.45 -14.47 14.65
CA ASP A 124 -1.83 -15.41 13.72
C ASP A 124 -2.20 -15.06 12.26
N MET A 125 -1.17 -14.74 11.47
CA MET A 125 -1.29 -14.38 10.05
C MET A 125 -0.93 -15.54 9.11
N GLY A 126 -0.66 -16.74 9.61
CA GLY A 126 -0.22 -17.90 8.83
C GLY A 126 -1.21 -18.32 7.73
N ALA A 127 -2.51 -18.11 7.97
CA ALA A 127 -3.59 -18.39 7.01
C ALA A 127 -4.28 -17.10 6.49
N ALA A 128 -3.63 -15.94 6.60
CA ALA A 128 -4.26 -14.68 6.21
C ALA A 128 -4.53 -14.60 4.70
N SER A 129 -5.66 -13.99 4.35
CA SER A 129 -6.06 -13.76 2.96
C SER A 129 -5.86 -12.31 2.56
N ALA A 130 -5.51 -12.09 1.29
CA ALA A 130 -5.32 -10.75 0.75
C ALA A 130 -6.66 -10.02 0.60
N PHE A 131 -6.73 -8.78 1.04
CA PHE A 131 -7.86 -7.89 0.78
C PHE A 131 -7.89 -7.49 -0.70
N ASP A 132 -8.97 -7.83 -1.41
CA ASP A 132 -9.22 -7.41 -2.79
C ASP A 132 -10.52 -6.61 -2.86
N PRO A 133 -10.47 -5.28 -3.14
CA PRO A 133 -11.66 -4.45 -3.23
C PRO A 133 -12.53 -4.77 -4.45
N LEU A 134 -12.00 -5.48 -5.46
CA LEU A 134 -12.71 -5.86 -6.68
C LEU A 134 -13.20 -7.30 -6.67
N ALA A 135 -12.87 -8.07 -5.62
CA ALA A 135 -13.42 -9.39 -5.44
C ALA A 135 -14.94 -9.28 -5.35
N ARG A 136 -15.65 -9.95 -6.27
CA ARG A 136 -17.11 -10.06 -6.20
C ARG A 136 -17.44 -10.68 -4.85
N ARG A 137 -18.07 -9.91 -3.95
CA ARG A 137 -18.70 -10.48 -2.74
C ARG A 137 -19.64 -11.57 -3.23
N ARG A 138 -19.27 -12.84 -3.03
CA ARG A 138 -20.24 -13.92 -3.02
C ARG A 138 -21.23 -13.51 -1.96
N ARG A 139 -22.41 -13.04 -2.37
CA ARG A 139 -23.56 -12.91 -1.49
C ARG A 139 -23.86 -14.33 -1.02
N GLY A 140 -23.32 -14.68 0.15
CA GLY A 140 -23.82 -15.78 0.97
C GLY A 140 -25.04 -15.30 1.72
#